data_AF-Q5B2M8-F1
#
_entry.id   AF-Q5B2M8-F1
#
_cell.length_a   1.000
_cell.length_b   1.000
_cell.length_c   1.000
_cell.angle_alpha   90.00
_cell.angle_beta   90.00
_cell.angle_gamma   90.00
#
_symmetry.space_group_name_H-M   'P 1'
#
loop_
_entity.id
_entity.type
_entity.pdbx_description
1 polymer ?
#
loop_
_entity_poly.entity_id
_entity_poly.type
_entity_poly.pdbx_seq_one_letter_code
_entity_poly.pdbx_strand_id
1 'polypeptide(L)'
;MVDAVFYHKGIKQAYFFGGRGRYARIDFVPGSAGGKITFGLAAIADHWPSLKSIGFGTVDAILPIDGSQDEGYYFSGAHFARIKLVPSSDDDTFVDGPWVITQKLASLNKAGFDTIDAPFLLPGFLVKQWPSLTEADSTLLMQRFLSREVQTALRTSLEEINLRARHK
;
A
#
# COMPACT_ATOMS: atom_id res chain seq x y z
N MET A 1 9.22 0.40 -13.74
CA MET A 1 8.51 1.10 -12.66
C MET A 1 7.76 0.05 -11.86
N VAL A 2 7.71 0.19 -10.54
CA VAL A 2 6.92 -0.67 -9.65
C VAL A 2 5.81 0.21 -9.11
N ASP A 3 4.58 -0.27 -9.20
CA ASP A 3 3.38 0.48 -8.82
C ASP A 3 2.94 0.06 -7.40
N ALA A 4 2.91 -1.26 -7.11
CA ALA A 4 2.60 -1.76 -5.78
C ALA A 4 3.53 -2.88 -5.31
N VAL A 5 3.66 -3.04 -3.98
CA VAL A 5 4.42 -4.13 -3.35
C VAL A 5 3.65 -4.72 -2.19
N PHE A 6 3.62 -6.06 -2.10
CA PHE A 6 3.11 -6.79 -0.95
C PHE A 6 4.13 -7.79 -0.43
N TYR A 7 4.62 -7.59 0.79
CA TYR A 7 5.54 -8.53 1.43
C TYR A 7 4.79 -9.57 2.26
N HIS A 8 4.89 -10.83 1.85
CA HIS A 8 4.27 -11.95 2.54
C HIS A 8 5.24 -12.54 3.58
N LYS A 9 4.93 -12.32 4.86
CA LYS A 9 5.79 -12.73 5.99
C LYS A 9 6.03 -14.23 6.07
N GLY A 10 5.00 -15.04 5.80
CA GLY A 10 5.07 -16.51 5.89
C GLY A 10 6.13 -17.14 4.96
N ILE A 11 6.19 -16.71 3.70
CA ILE A 11 7.16 -17.21 2.72
C ILE A 11 8.41 -16.34 2.57
N LYS A 12 8.47 -15.19 3.26
CA LYS A 12 9.55 -14.19 3.17
C LYS A 12 9.81 -13.67 1.75
N GLN A 13 8.76 -13.56 0.95
CA GLN A 13 8.84 -13.07 -0.43
C GLN A 13 7.92 -11.87 -0.62
N ALA A 14 8.31 -10.97 -1.51
CA ALA A 14 7.50 -9.83 -1.91
C ALA A 14 6.96 -10.02 -3.33
N TYR A 15 5.70 -9.63 -3.51
CA TYR A 15 5.01 -9.52 -4.79
C TYR A 15 5.13 -8.08 -5.25
N PHE A 16 5.78 -7.88 -6.39
CA PHE A 16 5.96 -6.59 -7.04
C PHE A 16 5.02 -6.50 -8.22
N PHE A 17 4.13 -5.53 -8.21
CA PHE A 17 3.20 -5.25 -9.29
C PHE A 17 3.70 -4.05 -10.07
N GLY A 18 3.59 -4.14 -11.38
CA GLY A 18 3.79 -2.98 -12.23
C GLY A 18 3.98 -3.35 -13.69
N GLY A 19 4.05 -2.31 -14.52
CA GLY A 19 4.28 -2.46 -15.96
C GLY A 19 3.13 -3.18 -16.68
N ARG A 20 2.18 -2.41 -17.21
CA ARG A 20 1.08 -2.88 -18.08
C ARG A 20 0.42 -4.18 -17.59
N GLY A 21 0.12 -4.28 -16.30
CA GLY A 21 -0.62 -5.40 -15.72
C GLY A 21 0.20 -6.68 -15.47
N ARG A 22 1.47 -6.54 -15.07
CA ARG A 22 2.34 -7.66 -14.72
C ARG A 22 2.73 -7.65 -13.25
N TYR A 23 3.22 -8.79 -12.79
CA TYR A 23 3.81 -8.90 -11.47
C TYR A 23 5.01 -9.87 -11.44
N ALA A 24 5.80 -9.78 -10.38
CA ALA A 24 6.86 -10.72 -10.06
C ALA A 24 6.92 -11.00 -8.56
N ARG A 25 7.27 -12.22 -8.19
CA ARG A 25 7.58 -12.64 -6.83
C ARG A 25 9.09 -12.71 -6.66
N ILE A 26 9.58 -12.05 -5.62
CA ILE A 26 11.01 -11.91 -5.36
C ILE A 26 11.28 -12.30 -3.92
N ASP A 27 12.26 -13.18 -3.73
CA ASP A 27 12.91 -13.40 -2.44
C ASP A 27 13.69 -12.14 -2.09
N PHE A 28 13.14 -11.37 -1.15
CA PHE A 28 13.65 -10.05 -0.80
C PHE A 28 14.47 -10.15 0.47
N VAL A 29 15.77 -9.85 0.34
CA VAL A 29 16.71 -9.80 1.47
C VAL A 29 17.01 -8.34 1.80
N PRO A 30 16.44 -7.77 2.89
CA PRO A 30 16.69 -6.38 3.26
C PRO A 30 18.18 -6.11 3.47
N GLY A 31 18.68 -5.00 2.91
CA GLY A 31 20.08 -4.58 3.07
C GLY A 31 21.09 -5.38 2.26
N SER A 32 20.63 -6.22 1.32
CA SER A 32 21.49 -7.04 0.46
C SER A 32 21.04 -6.95 -1.00
N ALA A 33 22.01 -6.99 -1.92
CA ALA A 33 21.74 -7.15 -3.36
C ALA A 33 21.40 -8.60 -3.75
N GLY A 34 21.39 -9.53 -2.78
CA GLY A 34 21.19 -10.97 -3.01
C GLY A 34 19.76 -11.42 -3.30
N GLY A 35 18.81 -10.50 -3.52
CA GLY A 35 17.43 -10.85 -3.83
C GLY A 35 17.29 -11.62 -5.15
N LYS A 36 16.39 -12.59 -5.21
CA LYS A 36 16.19 -13.46 -6.37
C LYS A 36 14.74 -13.46 -6.83
N ILE A 37 14.52 -13.33 -8.14
CA ILE A 37 13.19 -13.55 -8.72
C ILE A 37 12.86 -15.03 -8.58
N THR A 38 11.79 -15.35 -7.83
CA THR A 38 11.33 -16.73 -7.58
C THR A 38 10.21 -17.12 -8.54
N PHE A 39 9.49 -16.14 -9.06
CA PHE A 39 8.48 -16.26 -10.09
C PHE A 39 8.34 -14.88 -10.74
N GLY A 40 8.13 -14.74 -12.05
CA GLY A 40 8.11 -13.37 -12.57
C GLY A 40 7.70 -13.11 -14.00
N LEU A 41 7.41 -11.82 -14.20
CA LEU A 41 6.95 -11.15 -15.43
C LEU A 41 5.68 -11.75 -16.03
N ALA A 42 4.87 -12.38 -15.18
CA ALA A 42 3.62 -12.97 -15.57
C ALA A 42 2.50 -11.92 -15.57
N ALA A 43 1.48 -12.14 -16.39
CA ALA A 43 0.32 -11.26 -16.44
C ALA A 43 -0.55 -11.47 -15.19
N ILE A 44 -1.04 -10.37 -14.61
CA ILE A 44 -1.98 -10.43 -13.48
C ILE A 44 -3.24 -11.20 -13.88
N ALA A 45 -3.73 -10.98 -15.11
CA ALA A 45 -4.92 -11.64 -15.64
C ALA A 45 -4.82 -13.18 -15.78
N ASP A 46 -3.61 -13.74 -15.70
CA ASP A 46 -3.38 -15.19 -15.84
C ASP A 46 -3.22 -15.88 -14.48
N HIS A 47 -2.69 -15.18 -13.48
CA HIS A 47 -2.32 -15.77 -12.18
C HIS A 47 -3.05 -15.18 -10.96
N TRP A 48 -3.93 -14.19 -11.18
CA TRP A 48 -4.76 -13.61 -10.14
C TRP A 48 -6.24 -13.70 -10.54
N PRO A 49 -6.86 -14.90 -10.50
CA PRO A 49 -8.28 -15.07 -10.78
C PRO A 49 -9.17 -14.11 -9.99
N SER A 50 -8.83 -13.75 -8.74
CA SER A 50 -9.62 -12.80 -7.97
C SER A 50 -9.65 -11.41 -8.60
N LEU A 51 -8.48 -10.87 -8.99
CA LEU A 51 -8.34 -9.56 -9.63
C LEU A 51 -8.98 -9.57 -11.03
N LYS A 52 -8.78 -10.66 -11.78
CA LYS A 52 -9.43 -10.87 -13.08
C LYS A 52 -10.96 -10.84 -12.97
N SER A 53 -11.51 -11.48 -11.94
CA SER A 53 -12.97 -11.58 -11.75
C SER A 53 -13.66 -10.23 -11.56
N ILE A 54 -12.94 -9.25 -11.00
CA ILE A 54 -13.43 -7.88 -10.77
C ILE A 54 -12.93 -6.88 -11.82
N GLY A 55 -12.28 -7.35 -12.89
CA GLY A 55 -11.79 -6.53 -13.99
C GLY A 55 -10.55 -5.69 -13.67
N PHE A 56 -9.80 -6.03 -12.62
CA PHE A 56 -8.57 -5.32 -12.26
C PHE A 56 -7.44 -5.81 -13.17
N GLY A 57 -7.05 -4.96 -14.13
CA GLY A 57 -5.93 -5.21 -15.03
C GLY A 57 -4.57 -4.73 -14.49
N THR A 58 -4.58 -3.85 -13.50
CA THR A 58 -3.39 -3.33 -12.81
C THR A 58 -3.63 -3.34 -11.30
N VAL A 59 -2.54 -3.19 -10.55
CA VAL A 59 -2.59 -2.97 -9.10
C VAL A 59 -1.67 -1.79 -8.83
N ASP A 60 -2.28 -0.69 -8.40
CA ASP A 60 -1.60 0.59 -8.23
C ASP A 60 -1.12 0.77 -6.78
N ALA A 61 -1.82 0.13 -5.83
CA ALA A 61 -1.47 0.15 -4.42
C ALA A 61 -1.99 -1.09 -3.69
N ILE A 62 -1.35 -1.45 -2.58
CA ILE A 62 -1.82 -2.51 -1.69
C ILE A 62 -1.70 -2.05 -0.24
N LEU A 63 -2.81 -2.08 0.49
CA LEU A 63 -2.85 -1.86 1.93
C LEU A 63 -3.08 -3.21 2.64
N PRO A 64 -2.06 -3.79 3.29
CA PRO A 64 -2.24 -5.00 4.10
C PRO A 64 -3.28 -4.79 5.20
N ILE A 65 -3.96 -5.85 5.62
CA ILE A 65 -4.88 -5.80 6.77
C ILE A 65 -4.11 -6.14 8.05
N ASP A 66 -4.26 -5.30 9.07
CA ASP A 66 -3.65 -5.59 10.37
C ASP A 66 -4.17 -6.90 10.96
N GLY A 67 -3.28 -7.70 11.54
CA GLY A 67 -3.59 -9.04 12.04
C GLY A 67 -3.77 -10.13 10.96
N SER A 68 -3.71 -9.80 9.67
CA SER A 68 -3.71 -10.79 8.58
C SER A 68 -2.35 -10.88 7.90
N GLN A 69 -1.93 -12.08 7.52
CA GLN A 69 -0.72 -12.30 6.72
C GLN A 69 -0.99 -12.35 5.22
N ASP A 70 -2.24 -12.65 4.86
CA ASP A 70 -2.62 -13.09 3.53
C ASP A 70 -3.62 -12.11 2.90
N GLU A 71 -4.16 -11.17 3.66
CA GLU A 71 -5.21 -10.28 3.18
C GLU A 71 -4.76 -8.83 3.06
N GLY A 72 -5.25 -8.17 2.02
CA GLY A 72 -5.02 -6.77 1.76
C GLY A 72 -6.14 -6.14 0.95
N TYR A 73 -6.21 -4.82 1.00
CA TYR A 73 -6.97 -4.02 0.04
C TYR A 73 -6.07 -3.72 -1.16
N TYR A 74 -6.50 -4.16 -2.34
CA TYR A 74 -5.81 -3.95 -3.61
C TYR A 74 -6.53 -2.83 -4.35
N PHE A 75 -5.79 -1.84 -4.83
CA PHE A 75 -6.31 -0.63 -5.48
C PHE A 75 -5.99 -0.66 -6.97
N SER A 76 -6.95 -0.23 -7.80
CA SER A 76 -6.83 -0.06 -9.25
C SER A 76 -7.65 1.15 -9.68
N GLY A 77 -6.99 2.25 -10.02
CA GLY A 77 -7.60 3.55 -10.27
C GLY A 77 -8.48 4.00 -9.10
N ALA A 78 -9.74 4.33 -9.40
CA ALA A 78 -10.71 4.78 -8.40
C ALA A 78 -11.36 3.66 -7.56
N HIS A 79 -10.96 2.40 -7.77
CA HIS A 79 -11.57 1.24 -7.17
C HIS A 79 -10.60 0.47 -6.27
N PHE A 80 -11.16 -0.26 -5.29
CA PHE A 80 -10.39 -1.19 -4.49
C PHE A 80 -11.24 -2.38 -4.04
N ALA A 81 -10.58 -3.51 -3.78
CA ALA A 81 -11.20 -4.74 -3.32
C ALA A 81 -10.36 -5.40 -2.22
N ARG A 82 -11.01 -6.18 -1.35
CA ARG A 82 -10.33 -7.01 -0.36
C ARG A 82 -10.03 -8.36 -0.99
N ILE A 83 -8.76 -8.70 -1.09
CA ILE A 83 -8.28 -9.96 -1.66
C ILE A 83 -7.51 -10.73 -0.59
N LYS A 84 -7.70 -12.04 -0.57
CA LYS A 84 -6.89 -12.98 0.21
C LYS A 84 -5.96 -13.74 -0.73
N LEU A 85 -4.68 -13.52 -0.56
CA LEU A 85 -3.62 -14.20 -1.28
C LEU A 85 -3.42 -15.61 -0.72
N VAL A 86 -3.28 -16.59 -1.61
CA VAL A 86 -2.72 -17.90 -1.24
C VAL A 86 -1.26 -17.91 -1.71
N PRO A 87 -0.28 -17.93 -0.79
CA PRO A 87 1.12 -17.82 -1.18
C PRO A 87 1.54 -19.00 -2.06
N SER A 88 2.32 -18.71 -3.09
CA SER A 88 2.86 -19.73 -4.00
C SER A 88 1.80 -20.55 -4.77
N SER A 89 0.57 -20.05 -4.85
CA SER A 89 -0.49 -20.57 -5.71
C SER A 89 -1.20 -19.43 -6.45
N ASP A 90 -1.99 -19.80 -7.46
CA ASP A 90 -2.89 -18.91 -8.19
C ASP A 90 -4.34 -19.00 -7.64
N ASP A 91 -4.50 -19.53 -6.42
CA ASP A 91 -5.81 -19.73 -5.76
C ASP A 91 -6.22 -18.54 -4.86
N ASP A 92 -5.79 -17.33 -5.22
CA ASP A 92 -6.19 -16.13 -4.48
C ASP A 92 -7.71 -15.93 -4.54
N THR A 93 -8.29 -15.49 -3.42
CA THR A 93 -9.74 -15.35 -3.29
C THR A 93 -10.16 -13.90 -3.17
N PHE A 94 -11.19 -13.57 -3.95
CA PHE A 94 -11.92 -12.31 -3.80
C PHE A 94 -12.77 -12.41 -2.53
N VAL A 95 -12.56 -11.50 -1.58
CA VAL A 95 -13.26 -11.51 -0.28
C VAL A 95 -14.45 -10.55 -0.31
N ASP A 96 -14.24 -9.31 -0.76
CA ASP A 96 -15.28 -8.27 -0.74
C ASP A 96 -14.93 -7.07 -1.65
N GLY A 97 -15.94 -6.31 -2.10
CA GLY A 97 -15.82 -5.18 -3.05
C GLY A 97 -16.38 -5.48 -4.46
N PRO A 98 -15.79 -4.92 -5.54
CA PRO A 98 -14.94 -3.74 -5.54
C PRO A 98 -15.75 -2.49 -5.15
N TRP A 99 -15.16 -1.59 -4.37
CA TRP A 99 -15.78 -0.32 -4.01
C TRP A 99 -15.12 0.85 -4.71
N VAL A 100 -15.89 1.92 -4.91
CA VAL A 100 -15.37 3.22 -5.32
C VAL A 100 -14.79 3.92 -4.08
N ILE A 101 -13.55 4.40 -4.17
CA ILE A 101 -12.83 5.07 -3.07
C ILE A 101 -13.67 6.21 -2.49
N THR A 102 -14.19 7.09 -3.35
CA THR A 102 -14.93 8.28 -2.92
C THR A 102 -16.28 7.98 -2.25
N GLN A 103 -16.84 6.80 -2.49
CA GLN A 103 -18.10 6.35 -1.88
C GLN A 103 -17.85 5.66 -0.54
N LYS A 104 -16.83 4.79 -0.47
CA LYS A 104 -16.55 3.99 0.74
C LYS A 104 -15.74 4.76 1.78
N LEU A 105 -14.86 5.66 1.34
CA LEU A 105 -13.95 6.45 2.17
C LEU A 105 -14.33 7.93 2.08
N ALA A 106 -15.46 8.29 2.70
CA ALA A 106 -16.03 9.64 2.62
C ALA A 106 -15.05 10.76 3.04
N SER A 107 -14.14 10.49 3.97
CA SER A 107 -13.11 11.45 4.39
C SER A 107 -12.11 11.76 3.28
N LEU A 108 -11.74 10.77 2.46
CA LEU A 108 -10.86 10.97 1.31
C LEU A 108 -11.55 11.75 0.20
N ASN A 109 -12.82 11.44 -0.06
CA ASN A 109 -13.65 12.19 -1.00
C ASN A 109 -13.72 13.69 -0.63
N LYS A 110 -13.99 13.99 0.65
CA LYS A 110 -14.02 15.37 1.15
C LYS A 110 -12.68 16.10 0.98
N ALA A 111 -11.57 15.37 1.04
CA ALA A 111 -10.23 15.90 0.84
C ALA A 111 -9.82 15.98 -0.64
N GLY A 112 -10.65 15.48 -1.58
CA GLY A 112 -10.38 15.49 -3.01
C GLY A 112 -9.50 14.35 -3.51
N PHE A 113 -9.30 13.30 -2.71
CA PHE A 113 -8.57 12.10 -3.14
C PHE A 113 -9.52 11.07 -3.75
N ASP A 114 -9.25 10.68 -4.99
CA ASP A 114 -10.00 9.69 -5.77
C ASP A 114 -9.20 8.42 -6.09
N THR A 115 -7.89 8.43 -5.81
CA THR A 115 -6.92 7.37 -6.08
C THR A 115 -5.95 7.22 -4.90
N ILE A 116 -5.25 6.09 -4.82
CA ILE A 116 -4.27 5.79 -3.77
C ILE A 116 -2.99 5.28 -4.44
N ASP A 117 -1.87 5.95 -4.17
CA ASP A 117 -0.58 5.60 -4.78
C ASP A 117 0.26 4.63 -3.94
N ALA A 118 0.33 4.84 -2.62
CA ALA A 118 1.21 4.04 -1.75
C ALA A 118 0.74 4.07 -0.28
N PRO A 119 -0.21 3.21 0.12
CA PRO A 119 -0.69 3.15 1.48
C PRO A 119 0.26 2.31 2.35
N PHE A 120 0.35 2.63 3.63
CA PHE A 120 1.12 1.83 4.59
C PHE A 120 0.37 1.67 5.91
N LEU A 121 0.51 0.51 6.52
CA LEU A 121 -0.02 0.28 7.86
C LEU A 121 0.86 0.99 8.89
N LEU A 122 0.23 1.74 9.79
CA LEU A 122 0.89 2.21 10.99
C LEU A 122 1.02 1.03 11.97
N PRO A 123 2.22 0.76 12.49
CA PRO A 123 2.36 -0.16 13.61
C PRO A 123 1.43 0.25 14.75
N GLY A 124 0.72 -0.71 15.35
CA GLY A 124 -0.26 -0.43 16.40
C GLY A 124 0.30 0.32 17.62
N PHE A 125 1.62 0.31 17.85
CA PHE A 125 2.24 1.12 18.90
C PHE A 125 2.21 2.64 18.60
N LEU A 126 2.30 3.03 17.32
CA LEU A 126 2.21 4.45 16.91
C LEU A 126 0.78 4.98 17.11
N VAL A 127 -0.23 4.16 16.84
CA VAL A 127 -1.64 4.53 17.01
C VAL A 127 -1.98 4.82 18.48
N LYS A 128 -1.40 4.07 19.42
CA LYS A 128 -1.60 4.26 20.86
C LYS A 128 -0.95 5.55 21.39
N GLN A 129 0.15 5.98 20.78
CA GLN A 129 0.87 7.20 21.18
C GLN A 129 0.31 8.45 20.50
N TRP A 130 -0.31 8.32 19.33
CA TRP A 130 -0.81 9.45 18.53
C TRP A 130 -1.66 10.48 19.29
N PRO A 131 -2.59 10.11 20.20
CA PRO A 131 -3.41 11.08 20.92
C PRO A 131 -2.62 11.95 21.92
N SER A 132 -1.38 11.59 22.23
CA SER A 132 -0.53 12.27 23.23
C SER A 132 0.75 12.87 22.65
N LEU A 133 0.95 12.84 21.33
CA LEU A 133 2.15 13.42 20.72
C LEU A 133 1.96 14.92 20.52
N THR A 134 2.88 15.72 21.04
CA THR A 134 3.01 17.12 20.62
C THR A 134 3.53 17.18 19.18
N GLU A 135 3.35 18.32 18.50
CA GLU A 135 3.82 18.52 17.11
C GLU A 135 5.34 18.32 16.95
N ALA A 136 6.10 18.56 18.03
CA ALA A 136 7.54 18.29 18.09
C ALA A 136 7.86 16.79 18.20
N ASP A 137 7.08 16.04 18.98
CA ASP A 137 7.28 14.60 19.20
C ASP A 137 6.89 13.77 17.97
N SER A 138 5.84 14.18 17.26
CA SER A 138 5.44 13.56 15.98
C SER A 138 6.48 13.78 14.89
N THR A 139 7.08 14.97 14.82
CA THR A 139 8.16 15.29 13.89
C THR A 139 9.42 14.48 14.17
N LEU A 140 9.80 14.32 15.44
CA LEU A 140 10.97 13.52 15.84
C LEU A 140 10.77 12.02 15.59
N LEU A 141 9.56 11.50 15.79
CA LEU A 141 9.21 10.12 15.48
C LEU A 141 9.23 9.86 13.97
N MET A 142 8.65 10.74 13.17
CA MET A 142 8.73 10.66 11.70
C MET A 142 10.18 10.74 11.20
N GLN A 143 11.03 11.55 11.86
CA GLN A 143 12.46 11.65 11.56
C GLN A 143 13.30 10.41 11.93
N ARG A 144 12.80 9.53 12.81
CA ARG A 144 13.49 8.30 13.19
C ARG A 144 13.17 7.12 12.28
N PHE A 145 12.03 7.14 11.59
CA PHE A 145 11.51 5.98 10.85
C PHE A 145 11.47 6.15 9.33
N LEU A 146 11.53 7.38 8.82
CA LEU A 146 11.47 7.66 7.39
C LEU A 146 12.85 8.01 6.84
N SER A 147 13.10 7.78 5.56
CA SER A 147 14.33 8.26 4.92
C SER A 147 14.37 9.79 4.93
N ARG A 148 15.57 10.39 4.89
CA ARG A 148 15.73 11.86 4.92
C ARG A 148 14.93 12.58 3.83
N GLU A 149 14.75 11.94 2.69
CA GLU A 149 13.99 12.46 1.55
C GLU A 149 12.49 12.54 1.87
N VAL A 150 11.93 11.47 2.45
CA VAL A 150 10.52 11.43 2.87
C VAL A 150 10.25 12.41 4.01
N GLN A 151 11.20 12.57 4.94
CA GLN A 151 11.10 13.57 6.01
C GLN A 151 11.04 15.00 5.45
N THR A 152 11.81 15.28 4.40
CA THR A 152 11.86 16.61 3.78
C THR A 152 10.54 16.92 3.08
N ALA A 153 10.00 15.96 2.30
CA ALA A 153 8.71 16.11 1.63
C ALA A 153 7.56 16.32 2.61
N LEU A 154 7.49 15.53 3.69
CA LEU A 154 6.48 15.68 4.74
C LEU A 154 6.55 17.04 5.43
N ARG A 155 7.76 17.53 5.72
CA ARG A 155 7.95 18.84 6.33
C ARG A 155 7.42 19.96 5.44
N THR A 156 7.72 19.92 4.14
CA THR A 156 7.22 20.91 3.18
C THR A 156 5.69 20.87 3.07
N SER A 157 5.08 19.70 3.00
CA SER A 157 3.62 19.57 2.94
C SER A 157 2.93 20.05 4.23
N LEU A 158 3.51 19.80 5.40
CA LEU A 158 2.98 20.28 6.68
C LEU A 158 3.09 21.81 6.80
N GLU A 159 4.19 22.40 6.35
CA GLU A 159 4.35 23.86 6.31
C GLU A 159 3.29 24.50 5.38
N GLU A 160 3.01 23.92 4.22
CA GLU A 160 1.95 24.40 3.30
C GLU A 160 0.54 24.29 3.89
N ILE A 161 0.23 23.19 4.57
CA ILE A 161 -1.06 22.98 5.25
C ILE A 161 -1.25 24.02 6.37
N ASN A 162 -0.22 24.23 7.19
CA ASN A 162 -0.25 25.21 8.27
C ASN A 162 -0.33 26.65 7.73
N LEU A 163 0.32 26.96 6.61
CA LEU A 163 0.20 28.26 5.96
C LEU A 163 -1.24 28.51 5.47
N ARG A 164 -1.86 27.51 4.86
CA ARG A 164 -3.26 27.58 4.39
C ARG A 164 -4.26 27.69 5.53
N ALA A 165 -3.97 27.08 6.68
CA ALA A 165 -4.80 27.17 7.89
C ALA A 165 -4.72 28.55 8.58
N ARG A 166 -3.62 29.30 8.42
CA ARG A 166 -3.45 30.66 8.99
C ARG A 166 -4.05 31.77 8.12
N HIS A 167 -4.38 31.48 6.87
CA HIS A 167 -4.99 32.43 5.93
C HIS A 167 -6.51 32.22 5.76
N LYS A 168 -7.13 31.41 6.62
CA LYS A 168 -8.59 31.30 6.79
C LYS A 168 -8.96 31.77 8.19
#